data_AF-A0A955GHJ7-F1
#
_entry.id   AF-A0A955GHJ7-F1
#
_cell.length_a   1.000
_cell.length_b   1.000
_cell.length_c   1.000
_cell.angle_alpha   90.00
_cell.angle_beta   90.00
_cell.angle_gamma   90.00
#
_symmetry.space_group_name_H-M   'P 1'
#
loop_
_entity.id
_entity.type
_entity.pdbx_description
1 polymer ?
#
loop_
_entity_poly.entity_id
_entity_poly.type
_entity_poly.pdbx_seq_one_letter_code
_entity_poly.pdbx_strand_id
1 'polypeptide(L)' 'MTNGPFFVLAPMDDVTDVVFRSIVAECAPPDMYFTEFVNVDGLQSIGRPKLIHKLAIDKNSDRNI' A
#
# COMPACT_ATOMS: atom_id res chain seq x y z
N MET A 1 14.77 -23.78 -0.26
CA MET A 1 13.58 -22.98 0.09
C MET A 1 13.38 -23.18 1.58
N THR A 2 13.47 -22.11 2.37
CA THR A 2 13.29 -22.21 3.83
C THR A 2 11.82 -22.46 4.13
N ASN A 3 11.54 -23.58 4.79
CA ASN A 3 10.18 -24.06 5.11
C ASN A 3 9.61 -23.28 6.33
N GLY A 4 9.68 -21.95 6.28
CA GLY A 4 9.25 -21.04 7.35
C GLY A 4 7.94 -20.31 7.02
N PRO A 5 7.29 -19.71 8.03
CA PRO A 5 6.07 -18.94 7.82
C PRO A 5 6.34 -17.73 6.91
N PHE A 6 5.38 -17.43 6.04
CA PHE A 6 5.36 -16.26 5.16
C PHE A 6 4.59 -15.12 5.85
N PHE A 7 5.24 -13.99 6.05
CA PHE A 7 4.68 -12.82 6.73
C PHE A 7 4.31 -11.73 5.73
N VAL A 8 3.14 -11.13 5.96
CA VAL A 8 2.62 -10.06 5.10
C VAL A 8 2.09 -8.94 5.96
N LEU A 9 2.37 -7.69 5.59
CA LEU A 9 1.68 -6.55 6.18
C LEU A 9 0.27 -6.45 5.59
N ALA A 10 -0.74 -6.59 6.46
CA ALA A 10 -2.14 -6.54 6.06
C ALA A 10 -2.53 -5.16 5.49
N PRO A 11 -3.42 -5.10 4.49
CA PRO A 11 -3.99 -3.84 4.02
C PRO A 11 -4.88 -3.22 5.10
N MET A 12 -4.71 -1.92 5.35
CA MET A 12 -5.52 -1.16 6.32
C MET A 12 -5.75 0.26 5.79
N ASP A 13 -7.02 0.65 5.68
CA ASP A 13 -7.43 1.97 5.15
C ASP A 13 -6.96 3.10 6.07
N ASP A 14 -6.37 4.16 5.50
CA ASP A 14 -5.76 5.31 6.19
C ASP A 14 -4.64 4.94 7.20
N VAL A 15 -4.07 3.73 7.07
CA VAL A 15 -2.97 3.26 7.93
C VAL A 15 -1.78 2.77 7.12
N THR A 16 -1.97 1.84 6.17
CA THR A 16 -0.87 1.29 5.38
C THR A 16 -0.53 2.16 4.17
N ASP A 17 -0.39 3.47 4.36
CA ASP A 17 0.06 4.40 3.32
C ASP A 17 1.54 4.18 2.96
N VAL A 18 2.05 4.94 1.98
CA VAL A 18 3.46 4.84 1.57
C VAL A 18 4.41 5.09 2.73
N VAL A 19 4.12 6.10 3.58
CA VAL A 19 5.02 6.52 4.66
C VAL A 19 5.11 5.43 5.73
N PHE A 20 3.98 4.85 6.13
CA PHE A 20 3.94 3.77 7.10
C PHE A 20 4.71 2.55 6.60
N ARG A 21 4.50 2.16 5.33
CA ARG A 21 5.22 1.01 4.75
C ARG A 21 6.73 1.27 4.64
N SER A 22 7.16 2.51 4.37
CA SER A 22 8.58 2.88 4.42
C SER A 22 9.17 2.69 5.83
N ILE A 23 8.47 3.10 6.89
CA ILE A 23 8.93 2.92 8.28
C ILE A 23 9.02 1.42 8.63
N VAL A 24 8.01 0.63 8.27
CA VAL A 24 8.02 -0.82 8.51
C VAL A 24 9.16 -1.50 7.76
N ALA A 25 9.48 -1.05 6.53
CA ALA A 25 10.60 -1.57 5.75
C ALA A 25 11.97 -1.33 6.42
N GLU A 26 12.13 -0.23 7.15
CA GLU A 26 13.34 0.06 7.92
C GLU A 26 13.41 -0.70 9.25
N CYS A 27 12.25 -0.98 9.87
CA CYS A 27 12.19 -1.57 11.21
C CYS A 27 12.16 -3.10 11.21
N ALA A 28 11.23 -3.70 10.46
CA ALA A 28 11.00 -5.14 10.40
C ALA A 28 10.21 -5.50 9.13
N PRO A 29 10.87 -5.65 7.96
CA PRO A 29 10.17 -5.89 6.71
C PRO A 29 9.50 -7.28 6.68
N PRO A 30 8.20 -7.38 6.36
CA PRO A 30 7.57 -8.64 5.96
C PRO A 30 8.08 -9.12 4.59
N ASP A 31 7.68 -10.33 4.19
CA ASP A 31 7.95 -10.87 2.86
C ASP A 31 7.16 -10.13 1.75
N MET A 32 6.00 -9.55 2.10
CA MET A 32 5.15 -8.81 1.18
C MET A 32 4.38 -7.69 1.89
N TYR A 33 4.03 -6.66 1.12
CA TYR A 33 3.22 -5.54 1.56
C TYR A 33 1.95 -5.44 0.72
N PHE A 34 0.87 -5.00 1.34
CA PHE A 34 -0.31 -4.50 0.64
C PHE A 34 -0.46 -2.99 0.85
N THR A 35 -1.07 -2.34 -0.14
CA THR A 35 -1.50 -0.95 -0.04
C THR A 35 -2.80 -0.85 0.76
N GLU A 36 -3.34 0.36 0.90
CA GLU A 36 -4.66 0.56 1.48
C GLU A 36 -5.78 -0.08 0.62
N PHE A 37 -6.95 -0.29 1.24
CA PHE A 37 -8.14 -0.74 0.51
C PHE A 37 -8.64 0.37 -0.43
N VAL A 38 -9.06 -0.03 -1.63
CA VAL A 38 -9.62 0.91 -2.61
C VAL A 38 -10.97 0.40 -3.12
N ASN A 39 -11.98 1.26 -3.05
CA ASN A 39 -13.29 0.97 -3.62
C ASN A 39 -13.20 0.92 -5.16
N VAL A 40 -13.60 -0.21 -5.75
CA VAL A 40 -13.47 -0.47 -7.20
C VAL A 40 -14.36 0.47 -8.02
N ASP A 41 -15.61 0.66 -7.63
CA ASP A 41 -16.54 1.54 -8.35
C ASP A 41 -16.05 2.99 -8.33
N GLY A 42 -15.57 3.45 -7.17
CA GLY A 42 -14.94 4.75 -7.01
C GLY A 42 -13.73 4.90 -7.93
N LEU A 43 -12.86 3.88 -7.98
CA LEU A 43 -11.65 3.88 -8.80
C LEU A 43 -11.93 3.89 -10.32
N GLN A 44 -13.08 3.36 -10.74
CA GLN A 44 -13.57 3.34 -12.12
C GLN A 44 -14.59 4.45 -12.43
N SER A 45 -14.67 5.47 -11.57
CA SER A 45 -15.58 6.61 -11.74
C SER A 45 -14.81 7.94 -11.77
N ILE A 46 -15.56 9.05 -11.84
CA ILE A 46 -15.04 10.41 -11.63
C ILE A 46 -14.38 10.59 -10.24
N GLY A 47 -14.63 9.68 -9.30
CA GLY A 47 -14.00 9.64 -7.98
C GLY A 47 -12.54 9.16 -7.99
N ARG A 48 -12.04 8.61 -9.09
CA ARG A 48 -10.66 8.08 -9.21
C ARG A 48 -9.58 9.01 -8.66
N PRO A 49 -9.54 10.32 -8.95
CA PRO A 49 -8.50 11.21 -8.42
C PRO A 49 -8.46 11.29 -6.89
N LYS A 50 -9.58 10.97 -6.23
CA LYS A 50 -9.68 10.94 -4.76
C LYS A 50 -9.22 9.62 -4.16
N LEU A 51 -8.95 8.59 -4.96
CA LEU A 51 -8.66 7.24 -4.48
C LEU A 51 -7.32 6.70 -4.98
N ILE A 52 -6.84 7.20 -6.12
CA ILE A 52 -5.68 6.63 -6.82
C ILE A 52 -4.40 6.70 -5.94
N HIS A 53 -4.24 7.74 -5.13
CA HIS A 53 -3.13 7.89 -4.17
C HIS A 53 -3.00 6.74 -3.16
N LYS A 54 -4.10 6.05 -2.81
CA LYS A 54 -4.08 4.88 -1.91
C LYS A 54 -3.30 3.70 -2.48
N LEU A 55 -3.06 3.69 -3.80
CA LEU A 55 -2.28 2.67 -4.51
C LEU A 55 -0.81 3.06 -4.73
N ALA A 56 -0.38 4.23 -4.25
CA ALA A 56 1.01 4.67 -4.39
C ALA A 56 1.96 3.68 -3.68
N ILE A 57 3.13 3.46 -4.28
CA ILE A 57 4.21 2.57 -3.83
C ILE A 57 5.41 3.39 -3.34
N ASP A 58 5.79 4.44 -4.07
CA ASP A 58 6.86 5.36 -3.70
C ASP A 58 6.40 6.82 -3.88
N LYS A 59 6.56 7.60 -2.82
CA LYS A 59 6.19 9.02 -2.77
C LYS A 59 6.91 9.85 -3.84
N ASN A 60 8.10 9.42 -4.29
CA ASN A 60 8.88 10.13 -5.30
C ASN A 60 8.49 9.77 -6.73
N SER A 61 8.26 8.48 -7.03
CA SER A 61 7.80 8.05 -8.36
C SER A 61 6.33 8.38 -8.62
N ASP A 62 5.52 8.44 -7.57
CA ASP A 62 4.05 8.42 -7.68
C ASP A 62 3.42 9.78 -7.42
N ARG A 63 4.14 10.88 -7.68
CA ARG A 63 3.67 12.27 -7.46
C ARG A 63 2.40 12.64 -8.22
N ASN A 64 2.00 11.84 -9.20
CA ASN A 64 0.82 12.02 -10.05
C ASN A 64 -0.22 10.90 -9.86
N ILE A 65 -0.04 10.07 -8.84
CA ILE A 65 -1.00 9.08 -8.33
C ILE A 65 -1.67 9.69 -7.09
#